data_AF-A0A1Z4EBK8-F1
#
_entry.id   AF-A0A1Z4EBK8-F1
#
_cell.length_a   1.000
_cell.length_b   1.000
_cell.length_c   1.000
_cell.angle_alpha   90.00
_cell.angle_beta   90.00
_cell.angle_gamma   90.00
#
_symmetry.space_group_name_H-M   'P 1'
#
loop_
_entity.id
_entity.type
_entity.pdbx_description
1 polymer ?
#
loop_
_entity_poly.entity_id
_entity_poly.type
_entity_poly.pdbx_seq_one_letter_code
_entity_poly.pdbx_strand_id
1 'polypeptide(L)'
;MAVTLCVPPRPGELCAPVRFLVRQDSVVMELTARHRIVSVEWDEREHAVAMVVEITDPQTARPVDVRIDVVERGVAPGAKSDAGSSNARTATIGTVVRGGRQCDVVGTYLGVVADEN
;
A
#
# COMPACT_ATOMS: atom_id res chain seq x y z
N MET A 1 -6.26 10.37 -6.35
CA MET A 1 -5.96 11.09 -5.09
C MET A 1 -4.73 10.43 -4.49
N ALA A 2 -3.79 11.20 -3.95
CA ALA A 2 -2.58 10.62 -3.38
C ALA A 2 -2.82 10.21 -1.91
N VAL A 3 -2.32 9.04 -1.51
CA VAL A 3 -2.55 8.44 -0.19
C VAL A 3 -1.22 8.18 0.51
N THR A 4 -1.16 8.35 1.82
CA THR A 4 0.03 8.08 2.63
C THR A 4 -0.37 7.16 3.78
N LEU A 5 0.39 6.09 4.04
CA LEU A 5 0.07 5.13 5.11
C LEU A 5 0.78 5.43 6.43
N CYS A 6 1.87 6.20 6.42
CA CYS A 6 2.64 6.55 7.62
C CYS A 6 2.73 8.07 7.79
N VAL A 7 3.67 8.73 7.10
CA VAL A 7 3.83 10.19 7.16
C VAL A 7 3.93 10.75 5.73
N PRO A 8 3.28 11.89 5.41
CA PRO A 8 3.48 12.54 4.12
C PRO A 8 4.91 13.11 3.97
N PRO A 9 5.47 13.14 2.75
CA PRO A 9 6.71 13.84 2.46
C PRO A 9 6.59 15.34 2.74
N ARG A 10 7.68 15.95 3.18
CA ARG A 10 7.75 17.40 3.41
C ARG A 10 7.78 18.15 2.06
N PRO A 11 7.27 19.39 1.99
CA PRO A 11 7.47 20.23 0.81
C PRO A 11 8.97 20.36 0.47
N GLY A 12 9.32 20.09 -0.80
CA GLY A 12 10.71 20.14 -1.27
C GLY A 12 11.57 18.92 -0.94
N GLU A 13 11.04 17.89 -0.28
CA GLU A 13 11.74 16.63 -0.04
C GLU A 13 11.87 15.82 -1.33
N LEU A 14 13.07 15.31 -1.62
CA LEU A 14 13.32 14.50 -2.81
C LEU A 14 12.57 13.17 -2.67
N CYS A 15 11.67 12.92 -3.61
CA CYS A 15 10.93 11.66 -3.69
C CYS A 15 11.11 11.03 -5.06
N ALA A 16 11.51 9.76 -5.09
CA ALA A 16 11.65 8.98 -6.32
C ALA A 16 10.38 8.13 -6.53
N PRO A 17 9.80 8.12 -7.74
CA PRO A 17 8.69 7.24 -8.05
C PRO A 17 9.20 5.80 -8.23
N VAL A 18 8.62 4.87 -7.48
CA VAL A 18 8.89 3.44 -7.56
C VAL A 18 7.59 2.70 -7.89
N ARG A 19 7.65 1.82 -8.89
CA ARG A 19 6.52 0.97 -9.30
C ARG A 19 6.64 -0.39 -8.61
N PHE A 20 5.63 -0.73 -7.82
CA PHE A 20 5.49 -2.04 -7.17
C PHE A 20 4.39 -2.85 -7.86
N LEU A 21 4.64 -4.15 -8.04
CA LEU A 21 3.65 -5.10 -8.56
C LEU A 21 3.13 -5.96 -7.42
N VAL A 22 1.89 -5.72 -7.02
CA VAL A 22 1.18 -6.51 -6.01
C VAL A 22 0.48 -7.66 -6.73
N ARG A 23 1.17 -8.81 -6.75
CA ARG A 23 0.73 -10.04 -7.45
C ARG A 23 -0.21 -10.92 -6.62
N GLN A 24 -0.23 -10.73 -5.31
CA GLN A 24 -1.05 -11.50 -4.38
C GLN A 24 -2.21 -10.66 -3.85
N ASP A 25 -3.25 -11.31 -3.34
CA ASP A 25 -4.39 -10.61 -2.73
C ASP A 25 -4.02 -9.93 -1.41
N SER A 26 -2.91 -10.34 -0.78
CA SER A 26 -2.34 -9.69 0.40
C SER A 26 -0.82 -9.81 0.34
N VAL A 27 -0.10 -8.71 0.56
CA VAL A 27 1.36 -8.70 0.63
C VAL A 27 1.83 -7.75 1.72
N VAL A 28 2.86 -8.16 2.47
CA VAL A 28 3.62 -7.26 3.36
C VAL A 28 4.85 -6.79 2.60
N MET A 29 5.10 -5.49 2.64
CA MET A 29 6.24 -4.86 2.00
C MET A 29 6.76 -3.68 2.80
N GLU A 30 8.01 -3.34 2.57
CA GLU A 30 8.64 -2.18 3.18
C GLU A 30 8.46 -0.92 2.32
N LEU A 31 8.18 0.20 2.97
CA LEU A 31 8.24 1.54 2.40
C LEU A 31 9.07 2.44 3.31
N THR A 32 9.52 3.58 2.78
CA THR A 32 10.06 4.63 3.65
C THR A 32 8.94 5.24 4.49
N ALA A 33 9.24 5.62 5.73
CA ALA A 33 8.25 6.21 6.65
C ALA A 33 7.57 7.46 6.07
N ARG A 34 8.31 8.20 5.22
CA ARG A 34 7.76 9.27 4.40
C ARG A 34 7.57 8.76 2.98
N HIS A 35 6.32 8.65 2.55
CA HIS A 35 5.99 8.20 1.20
C HIS A 35 4.65 8.75 0.76
N ARG A 36 4.39 8.68 -0.55
CA ARG A 36 3.11 9.04 -1.15
C ARG A 36 2.76 8.08 -2.26
N ILE A 37 1.67 7.35 -2.11
CA ILE A 37 1.10 6.50 -3.14
C ILE A 37 0.32 7.40 -4.10
N VAL A 38 0.76 7.47 -5.35
CA VAL A 38 0.23 8.41 -6.34
C VAL A 38 -0.74 7.76 -7.32
N SER A 39 -0.58 6.47 -7.60
CA SER A 39 -1.51 5.71 -8.43
C SER A 39 -1.57 4.25 -8.04
N VAL A 40 -2.74 3.67 -8.28
CA VAL A 40 -2.97 2.23 -8.31
C VAL A 40 -3.76 1.90 -9.57
N GLU A 41 -3.27 0.94 -10.34
CA GLU A 41 -3.90 0.49 -11.58
C GLU A 41 -3.81 -1.03 -11.67
N TRP A 42 -4.76 -1.66 -12.36
CA TRP A 42 -4.60 -3.05 -12.77
C TRP A 42 -3.72 -3.08 -14.01
N ASP A 43 -2.60 -3.78 -13.94
CA ASP A 43 -1.71 -4.01 -15.07
C ASP A 43 -2.09 -5.32 -15.75
N GLU A 44 -2.73 -5.22 -16.92
CA GLU A 44 -3.18 -6.37 -17.70
C GLU A 44 -2.03 -7.22 -18.23
N ARG A 45 -0.83 -6.64 -18.43
CA ARG A 45 0.33 -7.39 -18.95
C ARG A 45 0.98 -8.19 -17.85
N GLU A 46 1.09 -7.58 -16.66
CA GLU A 46 1.69 -8.21 -15.50
C GLU A 46 0.72 -9.07 -14.70
N HIS A 47 -0.59 -8.96 -14.98
CA HIS A 47 -1.68 -9.55 -14.23
C HIS A 47 -1.59 -9.26 -12.72
N ALA A 48 -1.32 -7.99 -12.39
CA ALA A 48 -1.06 -7.54 -11.02
C ALA A 48 -1.59 -6.13 -10.79
N VAL A 49 -1.78 -5.75 -9.52
CA VAL A 49 -1.98 -4.33 -9.19
C VAL A 49 -0.63 -3.62 -9.26
N ALA A 50 -0.49 -2.67 -10.17
CA ALA A 50 0.65 -1.78 -10.23
C ALA A 50 0.37 -0.56 -9.35
N MET A 51 1.22 -0.38 -8.34
CA MET A 51 1.17 0.74 -7.42
C MET A 51 2.41 1.61 -7.63
N VAL A 52 2.21 2.90 -7.89
CA VAL A 52 3.31 3.86 -7.97
C VAL A 52 3.38 4.63 -6.67
N VAL A 53 4.55 4.59 -6.03
CA VAL A 53 4.82 5.23 -4.76
C VAL A 53 6.01 6.16 -4.90
N GLU A 54 5.81 7.42 -4.58
CA GLU A 54 6.88 8.38 -4.34
C GLU A 54 7.47 8.09 -2.94
N ILE A 55 8.71 7.62 -2.90
CA ILE A 55 9.43 7.34 -1.65
C ILE A 55 10.58 8.32 -1.46
N THR A 56 10.84 8.72 -0.22
CA THR A 56 12.07 9.45 0.14
C THR A 56 13.30 8.55 -0.04
N ASP A 57 14.51 9.11 0.06
CA ASP A 57 15.75 8.33 -0.07
C ASP A 57 15.80 7.16 0.94
N PRO A 58 15.78 5.89 0.47
CA PRO A 58 15.78 4.71 1.35
C PRO A 58 17.07 4.56 2.17
N GLN A 59 18.18 5.19 1.78
CA GLN A 59 19.44 5.11 2.54
C GLN A 59 19.40 5.95 3.82
N THR A 60 18.54 6.95 3.88
CA THR A 60 18.46 7.90 5.00
C THR A 60 17.12 7.88 5.71
N ALA A 61 16.06 7.44 5.02
CA ALA A 61 14.73 7.31 5.59
C ALA A 61 14.55 6.02 6.37
N ARG A 62 13.86 6.11 7.51
CA ARG A 62 13.50 4.94 8.31
C ARG A 62 12.51 4.05 7.54
N PRO A 63 12.73 2.73 7.45
CA PRO A 63 11.79 1.82 6.82
C PRO A 63 10.60 1.52 7.74
N VAL A 64 9.45 1.25 7.12
CA VAL A 64 8.21 0.84 7.77
C VAL A 64 7.57 -0.31 7.03
N ASP A 65 6.96 -1.22 7.77
CA ASP A 65 6.17 -2.31 7.22
C ASP A 65 4.76 -1.85 6.93
N VAL A 66 4.29 -2.17 5.73
CA VAL A 66 2.90 -1.98 5.31
C VAL A 66 2.36 -3.28 4.73
N ARG A 67 1.06 -3.54 4.96
CA ARG A 67 0.33 -4.58 4.26
C ARG A 67 -0.55 -3.96 3.19
N ILE A 68 -0.50 -4.49 1.98
CA ILE A 68 -1.39 -4.14 0.88
C ILE A 68 -2.32 -5.30 0.61
N ASP A 69 -3.62 -5.06 0.73
CA ASP A 69 -4.69 -6.01 0.51
C ASP A 69 -5.50 -5.60 -0.74
N VAL A 70 -5.82 -6.55 -1.62
CA VAL A 70 -6.72 -6.37 -2.76
C VAL A 70 -8.01 -7.13 -2.47
N VAL A 71 -9.05 -6.40 -2.13
CA VAL A 71 -10.32 -6.96 -1.64
C VAL A 71 -11.41 -6.74 -2.68
N GLU A 72 -12.17 -7.77 -3.02
CA GLU A 72 -13.33 -7.57 -3.90
C GLU A 72 -14.38 -6.67 -3.26
N ARG A 73 -14.81 -5.65 -3.99
CA ARG A 73 -15.79 -4.69 -3.53
C ARG A 73 -17.15 -5.38 -3.35
N GLY A 74 -17.76 -5.21 -2.17
CA GLY A 74 -19.06 -5.79 -1.84
C GLY A 74 -18.99 -7.14 -1.12
N VAL A 75 -17.80 -7.74 -1.02
CA VAL A 75 -17.53 -8.81 -0.06
C VAL A 75 -17.07 -8.13 1.23
N ALA A 76 -17.89 -8.15 2.28
CA ALA A 76 -17.48 -7.62 3.58
C ALA A 76 -16.18 -8.31 4.02
N PRO A 77 -15.15 -7.56 4.47
CA PRO A 77 -13.90 -8.15 4.96
C PRO A 77 -14.19 -8.89 6.27
N GLY A 78 -14.61 -10.15 6.15
CA GLY A 78 -15.23 -10.89 7.26
C GLY A 78 -15.00 -12.40 7.22
N ALA A 79 -13.96 -12.90 6.54
CA ALA A 79 -13.66 -14.34 6.57
C ALA A 79 -12.19 -14.73 6.78
N LYS A 80 -11.20 -13.84 6.58
CA LYS A 80 -9.76 -14.17 6.80
C LYS A 80 -8.85 -13.00 7.17
N SER A 81 -9.38 -11.98 7.84
CA SER A 81 -8.54 -11.06 8.61
C SER A 81 -8.95 -11.20 10.05
N ASP A 82 -8.01 -11.15 11.00
CA ASP A 82 -8.30 -10.86 12.40
C ASP A 82 -9.12 -9.55 12.47
N ALA A 83 -10.44 -9.71 12.35
CA ALA A 83 -11.44 -8.66 12.30
C ALA A 83 -11.72 -8.26 13.74
N GLY A 84 -10.72 -7.61 14.32
CA GLY A 84 -10.73 -7.12 15.70
C GLY A 84 -10.05 -5.77 15.80
N SER A 85 -10.19 -4.89 14.81
CA SER A 85 -9.94 -3.46 15.00
C SER A 85 -10.46 -2.68 13.79
N SER A 86 -11.36 -1.72 14.01
CA SER A 86 -11.44 -0.53 13.17
C SER A 86 -10.11 0.23 13.30
N ASN A 87 -9.08 -0.28 12.62
CA ASN A 87 -7.71 0.11 12.89
C ASN A 87 -7.45 1.46 12.22
N ALA A 88 -7.19 2.52 13.00
CA ALA A 88 -6.87 3.86 12.51
C ALA A 88 -5.63 3.94 11.58
N ARG A 89 -4.99 2.79 11.32
CA ARG A 89 -3.80 2.59 10.50
C ARG A 89 -4.10 2.01 9.11
N THR A 90 -5.38 1.76 8.80
CA THR A 90 -5.82 1.21 7.51
C THR A 90 -6.48 2.30 6.67
N ALA A 91 -6.11 2.40 5.40
CA ALA A 91 -6.65 3.37 4.44
C ALA A 91 -6.91 2.72 3.08
N THR A 92 -8.00 3.10 2.43
CA THR A 92 -8.23 2.76 1.03
C THR A 92 -7.30 3.59 0.15
N ILE A 93 -6.46 2.92 -0.62
CA ILE A 93 -5.50 3.53 -1.55
C ILE A 93 -6.19 3.89 -2.86
N GLY A 94 -7.06 3.01 -3.35
CA GLY A 94 -7.81 3.21 -4.57
C GLY A 94 -8.59 1.97 -4.99
N THR A 95 -8.99 1.95 -6.24
CA THR A 95 -9.91 0.95 -6.77
C THR A 95 -9.42 0.47 -8.12
N VAL A 96 -9.48 -0.83 -8.37
CA VAL A 96 -9.03 -1.43 -9.63
C VAL A 96 -10.12 -2.35 -10.18
N VAL A 97 -10.07 -2.61 -11.48
CA VAL A 97 -10.92 -3.62 -12.12
C VAL A 97 -10.05 -4.80 -12.52
N ARG A 98 -10.17 -5.93 -11.81
CA ARG A 98 -9.42 -7.16 -12.05
C ARG A 98 -10.33 -8.16 -12.74
N GLY A 99 -10.09 -8.43 -14.02
CA GLY A 99 -10.90 -9.40 -14.77
C GLY A 99 -12.40 -9.09 -14.72
N GLY A 100 -12.76 -7.80 -14.80
CA GLY A 100 -14.16 -7.32 -14.72
C GLY A 100 -14.73 -7.18 -13.30
N ARG A 101 -14.01 -7.59 -12.26
CA ARG A 101 -14.44 -7.44 -10.85
C ARG A 101 -13.88 -6.15 -10.27
N GLN A 102 -14.71 -5.35 -9.62
CA GLN A 102 -14.23 -4.17 -8.89
C GLN A 102 -13.59 -4.62 -7.58
N CYS A 103 -12.35 -4.20 -7.36
CA CYS A 103 -11.63 -4.46 -6.13
C CYS A 103 -11.17 -3.14 -5.49
N ASP A 104 -11.24 -3.07 -4.17
CA ASP A 104 -10.62 -2.03 -3.36
C ASP A 104 -9.18 -2.44 -3.02
N VAL A 105 -8.25 -1.51 -3.21
CA VAL A 105 -6.85 -1.66 -2.79
C VAL A 105 -6.71 -0.95 -1.45
N VAL A 106 -6.37 -1.70 -0.41
CA VAL A 106 -6.34 -1.25 0.98
C VAL A 106 -4.92 -1.38 1.52
N GLY A 107 -4.41 -0.31 2.11
CA GLY A 107 -3.11 -0.31 2.79
C GLY A 107 -3.28 -0.27 4.29
N THR A 108 -2.45 -1.02 5.02
CA THR A 108 -2.40 -1.01 6.49
C THR A 108 -0.96 -0.77 6.94
N TYR A 109 -0.73 0.28 7.74
CA TYR A 109 0.55 0.49 8.40
C TYR A 109 0.72 -0.51 9.57
N LEU A 110 1.75 -1.35 9.48
CA LEU A 110 2.04 -2.38 10.48
C LEU A 110 3.00 -1.88 11.56
N GLY A 111 3.91 -0.98 11.21
CA GLY A 111 4.88 -0.47 12.15
C GLY A 111 6.18 -0.10 11.48
N VAL A 112 7.16 0.16 12.32
CA VAL A 112 8.55 0.34 11.92
C VAL A 112 9.19 -1.02 11.84
N VAL A 113 10.04 -1.24 10.84
CA VAL A 113 10.77 -2.50 10.73
C VAL A 113 11.56 -2.68 12.03
N ALA A 114 11.30 -3.79 12.72
CA ALA A 114 12.07 -4.13 13.90
C ALA A 114 13.40 -4.69 13.40
N ASP A 115 14.50 -3.98 13.68
CA ASP A 115 15.83 -4.58 13.62
C ASP A 115 15.87 -5.65 14.72
N GLU A 116 15.44 -6.87 14.42
CA GLU A 116 15.66 -8.01 15.31
C GLU A 116 17.17 -8.25 15.37
N ASN A 117 17.77 -7.94 16.52
CA ASN A 117 19.17 -8.15 16.85
C ASN A 117 19.28 -9.21 17.94
#